data_AF-A0A1I6L2H4-F1
#
_entry.id   AF-A0A1I6L2H4-F1
#
_cell.length_a   1.000
_cell.length_b   1.000
_cell.length_c   1.000
_cell.angle_alpha   90.00
_cell.angle_beta   90.00
_cell.angle_gamma   90.00
#
_symmetry.space_group_name_H-M   'P 1'
#
loop_
_entity.id
_entity.type
_entity.pdbx_description
1 polymer ?
#
loop_
_entity_poly.entity_id
_entity_poly.type
_entity_poly.pdbx_seq_one_letter_code
_entity_poly.pdbx_strand_id
1 'polypeptide(L)'
;MDLKPIIATSVGIAIYRGIVSPLVDRYFRWRNGPRVRTARRNWRGIYVPDLSVKRGERIFWLAYLSIIVLGLAMGWTLMTSPVPLHQ
;
A
#
# COMPACT_ATOMS: atom_id res chain seq x y z
N MET A 1 -27.88 -13.06 -8.90
CA MET A 1 -26.86 -12.18 -8.28
C MET A 1 -25.63 -12.23 -9.15
N ASP A 2 -25.16 -11.09 -9.64
CA ASP A 2 -23.96 -11.04 -10.48
C ASP A 2 -22.71 -11.46 -9.69
N LEU A 3 -21.94 -12.40 -10.23
CA LEU A 3 -20.71 -12.91 -9.59
C LEU A 3 -19.55 -11.89 -9.61
N LYS A 4 -19.58 -10.94 -10.56
CA LYS A 4 -18.56 -9.92 -10.77
C LYS A 4 -18.21 -9.11 -9.50
N PRO A 5 -19.17 -8.56 -8.72
CA PRO A 5 -18.86 -7.85 -7.47
C PRO A 5 -18.25 -8.75 -6.39
N ILE A 6 -18.61 -10.04 -6.32
CA ILE A 6 -18.05 -10.98 -5.34
C ILE A 6 -16.58 -11.26 -5.64
N ILE A 7 -16.25 -11.50 -6.90
CA ILE A 7 -14.87 -11.72 -7.36
C ILE A 7 -14.02 -10.47 -7.14
N ALA A 8 -14.53 -9.29 -7.51
CA ALA A 8 -13.84 -8.01 -7.29
C ALA A 8 -13.55 -7.75 -5.80
N THR A 9 -14.52 -8.02 -4.93
CA THR A 9 -14.37 -7.88 -3.47
C THR A 9 -13.33 -8.87 -2.92
N SER A 10 -13.34 -10.11 -3.42
CA SER A 10 -12.41 -11.16 -3.00
C SER A 10 -10.96 -10.85 -3.39
N VAL A 11 -10.75 -10.35 -4.62
CA VAL A 11 -9.44 -9.89 -5.09
C VAL A 11 -8.95 -8.69 -4.28
N GLY A 12 -9.84 -7.73 -3.97
CA GLY A 12 -9.50 -6.59 -3.11
C GLY A 12 -9.04 -7.01 -1.71
N ILE A 13 -9.74 -7.97 -1.10
CA ILE A 13 -9.36 -8.53 0.22
C ILE A 13 -8.01 -9.27 0.13
N ALA A 14 -7.77 -10.03 -0.94
CA ALA A 14 -6.52 -10.75 -1.14
C ALA A 14 -5.32 -9.80 -1.31
N ILE A 15 -5.46 -8.74 -2.11
CA ILE A 15 -4.43 -7.70 -2.27
C ILE A 15 -4.20 -6.98 -0.93
N TYR A 16 -5.27 -6.65 -0.21
CA TYR A 16 -5.17 -6.00 1.09
C TYR A 16 -4.38 -6.85 2.09
N ARG A 17 -4.69 -8.14 2.20
CA ARG A 17 -4.01 -9.05 3.14
C ARG A 17 -2.61 -9.45 2.70
N GLY A 18 -2.40 -9.69 1.41
CA GLY A 18 -1.14 -10.21 0.88
C GLY A 18 -0.05 -9.15 0.67
N ILE A 19 -0.45 -7.91 0.39
CA ILE A 19 0.48 -6.86 -0.04
C ILE A 19 0.38 -5.65 0.88
N VAL A 20 -0.82 -5.09 1.04
CA VAL A 20 -1.04 -3.84 1.77
C VAL A 20 -0.74 -3.98 3.26
N SER A 21 -1.29 -4.99 3.92
CA SER A 21 -1.12 -5.21 5.36
C SER A 21 0.36 -5.49 5.74
N PRO A 22 1.12 -6.33 5.02
CA PRO A 22 2.56 -6.52 5.29
C PRO A 22 3.41 -5.27 5.02
N LEU A 23 3.05 -4.47 4.00
CA LEU A 23 3.72 -3.21 3.70
C LEU A 23 3.53 -2.20 4.84
N VAL A 24 2.29 -2.05 5.31
CA VAL A 24 1.95 -1.18 6.44
C VAL A 24 2.66 -1.63 7.71
N ASP A 25 2.67 -2.94 8.00
CA ASP A 25 3.36 -3.49 9.16
C ASP A 25 4.89 -3.26 9.08
N ARG A 26 5.50 -3.48 7.91
CA ARG A 26 6.93 -3.15 7.67
C ARG A 26 7.21 -1.68 7.88
N TYR A 27 6.34 -0.79 7.40
CA TYR A 27 6.48 0.65 7.61
C TYR A 27 6.36 1.02 9.10
N PHE A 28 5.39 0.46 9.83
CA PHE A 28 5.25 0.67 11.27
C PHE A 28 6.46 0.16 12.05
N ARG A 29 6.98 -1.04 11.73
CA ARG A 29 8.20 -1.58 12.35
C ARG A 29 9.42 -0.71 12.05
N TRP A 30 9.58 -0.28 10.80
CA TRP A 30 10.66 0.62 10.40
C TRP A 30 10.59 1.97 11.13
N ARG A 31 9.41 2.61 11.17
CA ARG A 31 9.16 3.88 11.85
C ARG A 31 9.36 3.79 13.36
N ASN A 32 9.04 2.63 13.96
CA ASN A 32 9.25 2.37 15.38
C ASN A 32 10.64 1.84 15.72
N GLY A 33 11.51 1.64 14.73
CA GLY A 33 12.83 1.09 14.91
C GLY A 33 13.76 1.97 15.76
N PRO A 34 14.78 1.38 16.40
CA PRO A 34 15.70 2.10 17.28
C PRO A 34 16.40 3.27 16.58
N ARG A 35 16.75 3.16 15.29
CA ARG A 35 17.34 4.28 14.53
C ARG A 35 16.42 5.52 14.47
N VAL A 36 15.14 5.33 14.17
CA VAL A 36 14.17 6.44 14.08
C VAL A 36 13.83 6.97 15.48
N ARG A 37 13.76 6.10 16.49
CA ARG A 37 13.55 6.52 17.89
C ARG A 37 14.75 7.26 18.48
N THR A 38 15.98 6.83 18.21
CA THR A 38 17.20 7.50 18.68
C THR A 38 17.39 8.83 17.97
N ALA A 39 17.12 8.89 16.66
CA ALA A 39 16.95 10.17 15.98
C ALA A 39 15.89 11.00 16.69
N ARG A 40 14.71 10.48 17.06
CA ARG A 40 13.70 11.25 17.81
C ARG A 40 14.11 11.64 19.24
N ARG A 41 14.98 10.89 19.92
CA ARG A 41 15.37 11.07 21.34
C ARG A 41 16.55 12.02 21.52
N ASN A 42 17.49 12.06 20.57
CA ASN A 42 18.57 13.06 20.51
C ASN A 42 18.06 14.48 20.17
N TRP A 43 16.76 14.61 19.92
CA TRP A 43 16.08 15.77 19.36
C TRP A 43 15.24 16.56 20.37
N ARG A 44 15.64 16.57 21.64
CA ARG A 44 15.06 17.45 22.69
C ARG A 44 15.45 18.94 22.49
N GLY A 45 15.53 19.44 21.25
CA GLY A 45 16.01 20.79 20.96
C GLY A 45 15.42 21.50 19.72
N ILE A 46 15.48 20.92 18.53
CA ILE A 46 14.93 21.52 17.28
C ILE A 46 14.25 20.37 16.52
N TYR A 47 13.50 20.53 15.41
CA TYR A 47 12.91 19.42 14.61
C TYR A 47 13.40 19.43 13.14
N VAL A 48 14.25 18.48 12.73
CA VAL A 48 14.78 18.24 11.37
C VAL A 48 14.66 16.74 11.20
N PRO A 49 13.49 16.25 10.76
CA PRO A 49 13.38 14.89 10.28
C PRO A 49 14.48 14.68 9.26
N ASP A 50 15.39 13.78 9.59
CA ASP A 50 16.50 13.34 8.74
C ASP A 50 15.95 13.14 7.32
N LEU A 51 16.52 13.83 6.32
CA LEU A 51 16.00 13.87 4.94
C LEU A 51 15.85 12.44 4.38
N SER A 52 16.65 11.50 4.90
CA SER A 52 16.58 10.07 4.64
C SER A 52 15.24 9.44 5.07
N VAL A 53 14.68 9.82 6.22
CA VAL A 53 13.39 9.35 6.74
C VAL A 53 12.24 9.91 5.91
N LYS A 54 12.27 11.21 5.57
CA LYS A 54 11.27 11.82 4.67
C LYS A 54 11.29 11.18 3.28
N ARG A 55 12.47 10.89 2.73
CA ARG A 55 12.60 10.23 1.42
C ARG A 55 12.06 8.79 1.48
N GLY A 56 12.39 8.03 2.53
CA GLY A 56 11.87 6.68 2.74
C GLY A 56 10.34 6.63 2.86
N GLU A 57 9.76 7.58 3.58
CA GLU A 57 8.30 7.74 3.70
C GLU A 57 7.65 8.10 2.36
N ARG A 58 8.27 9.00 1.57
CA ARG A 58 7.76 9.38 0.24
C ARG A 58 7.78 8.21 -0.74
N ILE A 59 8.85 7.40 -0.73
CA ILE A 59 8.98 6.20 -1.56
C ILE A 59 7.93 5.16 -1.15
N PHE A 60 7.70 4.97 0.15
CA PHE A 60 6.66 4.07 0.64
C PHE A 60 5.26 4.49 0.17
N TRP A 61 4.91 5.77 0.31
CA TRP A 61 3.61 6.28 -0.15
C TRP A 61 3.44 6.19 -1.66
N LEU A 62 4.50 6.45 -2.43
CA LEU A 62 4.50 6.26 -3.89
C LEU A 62 4.24 4.80 -4.28
N ALA A 63 4.93 3.85 -3.65
CA ALA A 63 4.74 2.42 -3.88
C ALA A 63 3.34 1.93 -3.45
N TYR A 64 2.82 2.47 -2.35
CA TYR A 64 1.48 2.17 -1.86
C TYR A 64 0.40 2.66 -2.83
N LEU A 65 0.52 3.90 -3.31
CA LEU A 65 -0.41 4.49 -4.28
C LEU A 65 -0.40 3.73 -5.61
N SER A 66 0.77 3.34 -6.11
CA SER A 66 0.86 2.59 -7.37
C SER A 66 0.20 1.21 -7.27
N ILE A 67 0.30 0.51 -6.14
CA ILE A 67 -0.39 -0.76 -5.92
C ILE A 67 -1.91 -0.57 -5.89
N ILE A 68 -2.43 0.48 -5.24
CA ILE A 68 -3.86 0.78 -5.23
C ILE A 68 -4.37 1.09 -6.65
N VAL A 69 -3.64 1.92 -7.40
CA VAL A 69 -4.01 2.28 -8.77
C VAL A 69 -4.02 1.04 -9.68
N LEU A 70 -3.02 0.15 -9.56
CA LEU A 70 -3.00 -1.13 -10.27
C LEU A 70 -4.18 -2.02 -9.91
N GLY A 71 -4.51 -2.13 -8.61
CA GLY A 71 -5.66 -2.91 -8.14
C GLY A 71 -6.99 -2.37 -8.65
N LEU A 72 -7.18 -1.05 -8.63
CA LEU A 72 -8.36 -0.39 -9.20
C LEU A 72 -8.45 -0.57 -10.72
N ALA A 73 -7.33 -0.46 -11.43
CA ALA A 73 -7.27 -0.67 -12.87
C ALA A 73 -7.63 -2.12 -13.25
N MET A 74 -7.11 -3.12 -12.52
CA MET A 74 -7.47 -4.53 -12.72
C MET A 74 -8.95 -4.80 -12.39
N GLY A 75 -9.46 -4.23 -11.30
CA GLY A 75 -10.88 -4.34 -10.94
C GLY A 75 -11.79 -3.74 -12.02
N TRP A 76 -11.41 -2.57 -12.55
CA TRP A 76 -12.11 -1.90 -13.63
C TRP A 76 -12.10 -2.72 -14.91
N THR A 77 -10.94 -3.21 -15.36
CA THR A 77 -10.84 -4.03 -16.58
C THR A 77 -11.65 -5.31 -16.47
N LEU A 78 -11.71 -5.96 -15.31
CA LEU A 78 -12.59 -7.12 -15.08
C LEU A 78 -14.08 -6.78 -15.18
N MET A 79 -14.48 -5.58 -14.77
CA MET A 79 -15.88 -5.13 -14.89
C MET A 79 -16.25 -4.78 -16.34
N THR A 80 -15.32 -4.16 -17.08
CA THR A 80 -15.56 -3.66 -18.44
C THR A 80 -15.25 -4.66 -19.56
N SER A 81 -14.49 -5.73 -19.28
CA SER A 81 -14.17 -6.72 -20.31
C SER A 81 -15.41 -7.57 -20.61
N PRO A 82 -15.94 -7.54 -21.85
CA PRO A 82 -16.91 -8.54 -22.25
C PRO A 82 -16.21 -9.90 -22.26
N VAL A 83 -16.72 -10.86 -21.51
CA VAL A 83 -16.31 -12.26 -21.71
C VAL A 83 -16.75 -12.61 -23.13
N PRO A 84 -15.84 -12.94 -24.07
CA PRO A 84 -16.25 -13.37 -25.40
C PRO A 84 -17.02 -14.68 -25.25
N LEU A 85 -18.32 -14.62 -25.51
CA LEU A 85 -19.23 -15.76 -25.65
C LEU A 85 -18.97 -16.49 -26.98
N HIS A 86 -17.74 -16.92 -27.22
CA HIS A 86 -17.46 -17.89 -28.28
C HIS A 86 -17.35 -19.28 -27.67
N GLN A 87 -18.52 -19.84 -27.42
CA GLN A 87 -18.82 -21.26 -27.66
C GLN A 87 -19.54 -21.35 -29.01
#